data_AF-A0A376W9B4-F1
#
_entry.id   AF-A0A376W9B4-F1
#
_cell.length_a   1.000
_cell.length_b   1.000
_cell.length_c   1.000
_cell.angle_alpha   90.00
_cell.angle_beta   90.00
_cell.angle_gamma   90.00
#
_symmetry.space_group_name_H-M   'P 1'
#
loop_
_entity.id
_entity.type
_entity.pdbx_description
1 polymer ?
#
loop_
_entity_poly.entity_id
_entity_poly.type
_entity_poly.pdbx_seq_one_letter_code
_entity_poly.pdbx_strand_id
1 'polypeptide(L)'
;MPRLLTKRGCWIMLAAAPFIIILAAWAADKLWPLPLQEVNPARVVVAQDGTPLWRFADADGIWRYPVTIEDVSPRYLEALIN
;
A
#
# COMPACT_ATOMS: atom_id res chain seq x y z
N MET A 1 6.74 44.59 14.63
CA MET A 1 5.43 45.08 15.11
C MET A 1 4.41 43.97 14.87
N PRO A 2 3.96 43.21 15.90
CA PRO A 2 2.98 42.16 15.66
C PRO A 2 1.61 42.81 15.43
N ARG A 3 0.99 42.48 14.30
CA ARG A 3 -0.35 42.92 13.93
C ARG A 3 -1.33 42.35 14.96
N LEU A 4 -1.89 43.21 15.81
CA LEU A 4 -2.98 42.85 16.70
C LEU A 4 -4.12 42.29 15.85
N LEU A 5 -4.31 40.97 15.84
CA LEU A 5 -5.51 40.38 15.27
C LEU A 5 -6.70 40.86 16.10
N THR A 6 -7.52 41.70 15.49
CA THR A 6 -8.80 42.14 16.03
C THR A 6 -9.58 40.91 16.48
N LYS A 7 -10.27 40.95 17.63
CA LYS A 7 -11.00 39.79 18.20
C LYS A 7 -11.83 39.03 17.15
N ARG A 8 -12.45 39.75 16.20
CA ARG A 8 -13.20 39.21 15.06
C ARG A 8 -12.35 38.35 14.10
N GLY A 9 -11.12 38.75 13.80
CA GLY A 9 -10.17 37.97 12.98
C GLY A 9 -9.66 36.71 13.68
N CYS A 10 -9.54 36.74 15.01
CA CYS A 10 -9.22 35.55 15.80
C CYS A 10 -10.32 34.48 15.70
N TRP A 11 -11.60 34.88 15.78
CA TRP A 11 -12.73 33.97 15.59
C TRP A 11 -12.84 33.41 14.18
N ILE A 12 -12.56 34.23 13.15
CA ILE A 12 -12.53 33.76 11.75
C ILE A 12 -11.38 32.76 11.54
N MET A 13 -10.21 33.02 12.12
CA MET A 13 -9.09 32.07 12.07
C MET A 13 -9.40 30.76 12.81
N LEU A 14 -10.04 30.83 13.98
CA LEU A 14 -10.44 29.65 14.74
C LEU A 14 -11.46 28.79 13.98
N ALA A 15 -12.34 29.40 13.19
CA ALA A 15 -13.28 28.69 12.34
C ALA A 15 -12.66 28.17 11.03
N ALA A 16 -11.75 28.93 10.42
CA ALA A 16 -11.13 28.58 9.13
C ALA A 16 -10.00 27.55 9.27
N ALA A 17 -9.23 27.57 10.37
CA ALA A 17 -8.13 26.65 10.61
C ALA A 17 -8.54 25.17 10.55
N PRO A 18 -9.59 24.68 11.25
CA PRO A 18 -10.00 23.28 11.14
C PRO A 18 -10.44 22.92 9.72
N PHE A 19 -11.12 23.84 9.03
CA PHE A 19 -11.56 23.62 7.66
C PHE A 19 -10.38 23.44 6.69
N ILE A 20 -9.34 24.27 6.84
CA ILE A 20 -8.10 24.16 6.08
C ILE A 20 -7.37 22.84 6.39
N ILE A 21 -7.31 22.44 7.66
CA ILE A 21 -6.67 21.18 8.07
C ILE A 21 -7.39 19.97 7.46
N ILE A 22 -8.72 19.95 7.49
CA ILE A 22 -9.52 18.87 6.89
C ILE A 22 -9.30 18.81 5.38
N LEU A 23 -9.32 19.96 4.69
CA LEU A 23 -9.05 20.04 3.25
C LEU A 23 -7.64 19.55 2.90
N ALA A 24 -6.64 19.93 3.69
CA ALA A 24 -5.27 19.49 3.50
C ALA A 24 -5.12 17.98 3.71
N ALA A 25 -5.75 17.41 4.75
CA ALA A 25 -5.74 15.98 5.00
C ALA A 25 -6.43 15.20 3.87
N TRP A 26 -7.58 15.69 3.38
CA TRP A 26 -8.28 15.09 2.25
C TRP A 26 -7.46 15.14 0.95
N ALA A 27 -6.81 16.27 0.68
CA ALA A 27 -5.92 16.39 -0.48
C ALA A 27 -4.71 15.45 -0.38
N ALA A 28 -4.13 15.31 0.82
CA ALA A 28 -3.03 14.38 1.05
C ALA A 28 -3.46 12.92 0.81
N ASP A 29 -4.63 12.51 1.30
CA ASP A 29 -5.18 11.17 1.04
C ASP A 29 -5.34 10.88 -0.47
N LYS A 30 -5.77 11.89 -1.24
CA LYS A 30 -5.90 11.77 -2.70
C LYS A 30 -4.57 11.79 -3.45
N LEU A 31 -3.58 12.54 -2.97
CA LEU A 31 -2.25 12.63 -3.59
C LEU A 31 -1.40 11.40 -3.29
N TRP A 32 -1.63 10.75 -2.15
CA TRP A 32 -0.95 9.52 -1.73
C TRP A 32 -1.97 8.39 -1.54
N PRO A 33 -2.60 7.91 -2.64
CA PRO A 33 -3.47 6.75 -2.53
C PRO A 33 -2.62 5.55 -2.09
N LEU A 34 -3.11 4.83 -1.08
CA LEU A 34 -2.50 3.56 -0.71
C LEU A 34 -2.58 2.61 -1.92
N PRO A 35 -1.47 2.00 -2.37
CA PRO A 35 -1.53 1.04 -3.45
C PRO A 35 -2.25 -0.22 -2.96
N LEU A 36 -3.58 -0.23 -3.13
CA LEU A 36 -4.43 -1.39 -2.92
C LEU A 36 -4.22 -2.34 -4.10
N GLN A 37 -3.09 -3.04 -4.13
CA GLN A 37 -2.99 -4.25 -4.92
C GLN A 37 -3.80 -5.34 -4.21
N GLU A 38 -5.06 -5.51 -4.61
CA GLU A 38 -5.96 -6.59 -4.13
C GLU A 38 -5.61 -7.99 -4.66
N VAL A 39 -4.40 -8.16 -5.20
CA VAL A 39 -3.85 -9.49 -5.40
C VAL A 39 -3.10 -9.84 -4.13
N ASN A 40 -3.64 -10.80 -3.37
CA ASN A 40 -2.98 -11.38 -2.20
C ASN A 40 -2.35 -12.71 -2.64
N PRO A 41 -1.23 -12.71 -3.39
CA PRO A 41 -0.53 -13.93 -3.75
C PRO A 41 0.02 -14.59 -2.48
N ALA A 42 0.35 -15.88 -2.59
CA ALA A 42 1.02 -16.58 -1.52
C ALA A 42 2.26 -15.81 -1.05
N ARG A 43 2.36 -15.54 0.26
CA ARG A 43 3.40 -14.69 0.85
C ARG A 43 4.25 -15.49 1.82
N VAL A 44 5.57 -15.33 1.72
CA VAL A 44 6.52 -15.87 2.68
C VAL A 44 6.92 -14.77 3.66
N VAL A 45 6.72 -15.02 4.95
CA VAL A 45 7.24 -14.17 6.03
C VAL A 45 8.63 -14.65 6.37
N VAL A 46 9.60 -13.76 6.28
CA VAL A 46 11.00 -14.03 6.57
C VAL A 46 11.45 -13.28 7.81
N ALA A 47 12.43 -13.85 8.53
CA ALA A 47 13.18 -13.16 9.56
C ALA A 47 14.12 -12.12 8.91
N GLN A 48 14.76 -11.29 9.74
CA GLN A 48 15.66 -10.22 9.27
C GLN A 48 16.86 -10.75 8.46
N ASP A 49 17.29 -11.97 8.73
CA ASP A 49 18.36 -12.69 8.03
C ASP A 49 17.89 -13.38 6.74
N GLY A 50 16.60 -13.28 6.40
CA GLY A 50 15.99 -13.94 5.24
C GLY A 50 15.51 -15.37 5.52
N THR A 51 15.68 -15.89 6.73
CA THR A 51 15.20 -17.24 7.08
C THR A 51 13.67 -17.28 7.04
N PRO A 52 13.03 -18.21 6.28
CA PRO A 52 11.58 -18.28 6.20
C PRO A 52 10.98 -18.74 7.53
N LEU A 53 10.05 -17.94 8.07
CA LEU A 53 9.34 -18.21 9.32
C LEU A 53 7.97 -18.85 9.06
N TRP A 54 7.21 -18.28 8.13
CA TRP A 54 5.88 -18.75 7.80
C TRP A 54 5.56 -18.47 6.34
N ARG A 55 4.56 -19.16 5.83
CA ARG A 55 4.09 -19.00 4.46
C ARG A 55 2.55 -18.98 4.48
N PHE A 56 1.96 -17.94 3.94
CA PHE A 56 0.52 -17.74 3.83
C PHE A 56 0.07 -18.10 2.42
N ALA A 57 -1.02 -18.86 2.34
CA ALA A 57 -1.67 -19.17 1.08
C ALA A 57 -2.28 -17.90 0.45
N ASP A 58 -2.61 -17.98 -0.83
CA ASP A 58 -3.47 -16.98 -1.46
C ASP A 58 -4.91 -17.06 -0.92
N ALA A 59 -5.79 -16.17 -1.39
CA ALA A 59 -7.19 -16.09 -0.95
C ALA A 59 -7.97 -17.40 -1.14
N ASP A 60 -7.56 -18.26 -2.06
CA ASP A 60 -8.19 -19.55 -2.34
C ASP A 60 -7.56 -20.70 -1.52
N GLY A 61 -6.62 -20.40 -0.63
CA GLY A 61 -5.87 -21.39 0.13
C GLY A 61 -4.80 -22.09 -0.69
N ILE A 62 -4.47 -21.56 -1.88
CA ILE A 62 -3.53 -22.18 -2.80
C ILE A 62 -2.14 -21.56 -2.67
N TRP A 63 -1.14 -22.40 -2.86
CA TRP A 63 0.26 -22.04 -2.72
C TRP A 63 0.92 -22.06 -4.09
N ARG A 64 0.98 -20.89 -4.73
CA ARG A 64 1.63 -20.70 -6.01
C ARG A 64 2.60 -19.54 -5.94
N TYR A 65 3.79 -19.77 -6.48
CA TYR A 65 4.71 -18.69 -6.79
C TYR A 65 4.44 -18.23 -8.23
N PRO A 66 4.39 -16.92 -8.50
CA PRO A 66 4.33 -16.44 -9.87
C PRO A 66 5.64 -16.80 -10.58
N VAL A 67 5.52 -17.43 -11.75
CA VAL A 67 6.65 -17.75 -12.65
C VAL A 67 6.26 -17.38 -14.07
N THR A 68 7.22 -16.93 -14.88
CA THR A 68 7.02 -16.72 -16.32
C THR A 68 7.37 -18.00 -17.10
N ILE A 69 6.97 -18.10 -18.37
CA ILE A 69 7.27 -19.30 -19.16
C ILE A 69 8.78 -19.45 -19.39
N GLU A 70 9.51 -18.33 -19.42
CA GLU A 70 10.95 -18.25 -19.55
C GLU A 70 11.68 -18.75 -18.29
N ASP A 71 11.03 -18.70 -17.12
CA ASP A 71 11.56 -19.22 -15.86
C ASP A 71 11.41 -20.74 -15.74
N VAL A 72 10.66 -21.37 -16.65
CA VAL A 72 10.39 -22.81 -16.63
C VAL A 72 11.33 -23.53 -17.60
N SER A 73 11.98 -24.59 -17.12
CA SER A 73 12.87 -25.41 -17.94
C SER A 73 12.16 -25.92 -19.21
N PRO A 74 12.77 -25.77 -20.41
CA PRO A 74 12.19 -26.28 -21.66
C PRO A 74 11.87 -27.78 -21.62
N ARG A 75 12.70 -28.57 -20.92
CA ARG A 75 12.49 -30.02 -20.77
C ARG A 75 11.26 -30.35 -19.93
N TYR A 76 10.93 -29.48 -18.98
CA TYR A 76 9.72 -29.64 -18.17
C TYR A 76 8.48 -29.35 -19.00
N LEU A 77 8.51 -28.32 -19.85
CA LEU A 77 7.44 -28.04 -20.80
C LEU A 77 7.28 -29.19 -21.80
N GLU A 78 8.39 -29.72 -22.32
CA GLU A 78 8.39 -30.86 -23.24
C GLU A 78 7.74 -32.09 -22.62
N ALA A 79 8.04 -32.41 -21.35
CA ALA A 79 7.46 -33.53 -20.62
C ALA A 79 5.98 -33.35 -20.25
N LEU A 80 5.48 -32.12 -20.23
CA LEU A 80 4.08 -31.83 -19.89
C LEU A 80 3.17 -31.85 -21.14
N ILE A 81 3.74 -31.52 -22.29
CA ILE A 81 3.01 -31.29 -23.55
C ILE A 81 3.06 -32.52 -24.47
N ASN A 82 4.12 -33.32 -24.41
CA ASN A 82 4.32 -34.51 -25.26
C ASN A 82 4.17 -35.81 -24.47
#